data_AF-A0A372NFU8-F1
#
_entry.id   AF-A0A372NFU8-F1
#
_cell.length_a   1.000
_cell.length_b   1.000
_cell.length_c   1.000
_cell.angle_alpha   90.00
_cell.angle_beta   90.00
_cell.angle_gamma   90.00
#
_symmetry.space_group_name_H-M   'P 1'
#
loop_
_entity.id
_entity.type
_entity.pdbx_description
1 polymer ?
#
loop_
_entity_poly.entity_id
_entity_poly.type
_entity_poly.pdbx_seq_one_letter_code
_entity_poly.pdbx_strand_id
1 'polypeptide(L)'
;MSDTTSDRPAKDLVLEYDLDAPPEKVWRAIGIAEFRKRWLPDSELVDTAPVSTVPGEEVRYRLQDDEPPHLESLVTFHLSPNERGGTTLRIVHDLTDARLTQPQATNDNGLTLMRAA
;
A
#
# COMPACT_ATOMS: atom_id res chain seq x y z
N MET A 1 8.99 30.86 16.34
CA MET A 1 8.66 29.62 17.07
C MET A 1 7.70 28.87 16.19
N SER A 2 8.17 27.85 15.47
CA SER A 2 7.31 27.07 14.58
C SER A 2 6.77 25.89 15.39
N ASP A 3 5.46 25.89 15.56
CA ASP A 3 4.69 24.87 16.25
C ASP A 3 4.89 23.53 15.54
N THR A 4 5.57 22.60 16.20
CA THR A 4 5.67 21.21 15.74
C THR A 4 4.39 20.51 16.18
N THR A 5 3.32 20.67 15.39
CA THR A 5 2.16 19.78 15.49
C THR A 5 2.65 18.37 15.27
N SER A 6 2.59 17.57 16.33
CA SER A 6 2.88 16.14 16.36
C SER A 6 2.20 15.44 15.18
N ASP A 7 2.97 15.18 14.12
CA ASP A 7 2.55 14.36 12.98
C ASP A 7 2.38 12.94 13.51
N ARG A 8 1.13 12.55 13.77
CA ARG A 8 0.79 11.14 13.77
C ARG A 8 1.00 10.72 12.31
N PRO A 9 1.85 9.74 11.99
CA PRO A 9 2.03 9.35 10.60
C PRO A 9 0.64 9.01 10.08
N ALA A 10 0.21 9.73 9.04
CA ALA A 10 -0.98 9.34 8.30
C ALA A 10 -0.77 7.87 7.93
N LYS A 11 -1.68 6.98 8.35
CA LYS A 11 -1.58 5.54 8.06
C LYS A 11 -1.68 5.24 6.56
N ASP A 12 -2.05 6.27 5.80
CA ASP A 12 -2.45 6.21 4.42
C ASP A 12 -1.54 7.17 3.63
N LEU A 13 -0.75 6.61 2.71
CA LEU A 13 0.08 7.37 1.78
C LEU A 13 -0.69 7.53 0.46
N VAL A 14 -0.92 8.78 0.05
CA VAL A 14 -1.60 9.09 -1.22
C VAL A 14 -0.60 9.65 -2.22
N LEU A 15 -0.52 9.00 -3.38
CA LEU A 15 0.30 9.41 -4.52
C LEU A 15 -0.60 9.69 -5.72
N GLU A 16 -0.34 10.75 -6.45
CA GLU A 16 -1.12 11.14 -7.63
C GLU A 16 -0.19 11.44 -8.81
N TYR A 17 -0.54 10.90 -9.98
CA TYR A 17 0.26 11.00 -11.19
C TYR A 17 -0.61 11.26 -12.41
N ASP A 18 -0.16 12.16 -13.28
CA ASP A 18 -0.73 12.35 -14.62
C ASP A 18 0.02 11.48 -15.64
N LEU A 19 -0.71 10.61 -16.32
CA LEU A 19 -0.20 9.72 -17.36
C LEU A 19 -0.71 10.17 -18.74
N ASP A 20 0.19 10.29 -19.71
CA ASP A 20 -0.13 10.55 -21.12
C ASP A 20 -0.58 9.25 -21.83
N ALA A 21 -1.62 8.64 -21.28
CA ALA A 21 -2.23 7.42 -21.79
C ALA A 21 -3.73 7.42 -21.46
N PRO A 22 -4.58 6.86 -22.34
CA PRO A 22 -6.00 6.76 -22.07
C PRO A 22 -6.28 5.79 -20.90
N PRO A 23 -7.37 5.98 -20.12
CA PRO A 23 -7.66 5.17 -18.94
C PRO A 23 -7.71 3.67 -19.21
N GLU A 24 -8.23 3.26 -20.37
CA GLU A 24 -8.27 1.85 -20.79
C GLU A 24 -6.88 1.21 -20.88
N LYS A 25 -5.86 1.97 -21.30
CA LYS A 25 -4.49 1.47 -21.41
C LYS A 25 -3.86 1.30 -20.03
N VAL A 26 -4.07 2.28 -19.14
CA VAL A 26 -3.61 2.23 -17.75
C VAL A 26 -4.32 1.09 -17.00
N TRP A 27 -5.63 0.95 -17.21
CA TRP A 27 -6.44 -0.15 -16.66
C TRP A 27 -5.91 -1.53 -17.06
N ARG A 28 -5.55 -1.70 -18.33
CA ARG A 28 -4.92 -2.94 -18.81
C ARG A 28 -3.55 -3.16 -18.17
N ALA A 29 -2.77 -2.10 -17.94
CA ALA A 29 -1.44 -2.21 -17.34
C ALA A 29 -1.47 -2.65 -15.86
N ILE A 30 -2.52 -2.29 -15.13
CA ILE A 30 -2.71 -2.67 -13.72
C ILE A 30 -3.51 -3.97 -13.55
N GLY A 31 -4.50 -4.22 -14.42
CA GLY A 31 -5.42 -5.37 -14.28
C GLY A 31 -4.95 -6.65 -14.95
N ILE A 32 -4.17 -6.57 -16.04
CA ILE A 32 -3.65 -7.75 -16.74
C ILE A 32 -2.31 -8.15 -16.12
N ALA A 33 -2.27 -9.34 -15.52
CA ALA A 33 -1.08 -9.85 -14.82
C ALA A 33 0.20 -9.75 -15.67
N GLU A 34 0.16 -10.12 -16.95
CA GLU A 34 1.33 -10.07 -17.85
C GLU A 34 1.90 -8.66 -18.06
N PHE A 35 1.06 -7.62 -17.99
CA PHE A 35 1.53 -6.23 -18.06
C PHE A 35 1.95 -5.70 -16.70
N ARG A 36 1.19 -6.05 -15.65
CA ARG A 36 1.48 -5.66 -14.28
C ARG A 36 2.85 -6.15 -13.81
N LYS A 37 3.18 -7.43 -14.05
CA LYS A 37 4.46 -8.06 -13.65
C LYS A 37 5.71 -7.35 -14.16
N ARG A 38 5.60 -6.50 -15.19
CA ARG A 38 6.72 -5.72 -15.73
C ARG A 38 7.17 -4.60 -14.80
N TRP A 39 6.31 -4.15 -13.89
CA TRP A 39 6.56 -3.03 -12.99
C TRP A 39 6.11 -3.28 -11.54
N LEU A 40 5.20 -4.25 -11.32
CA LEU A 40 4.80 -4.76 -10.01
C LEU A 40 4.80 -6.30 -10.06
N PRO A 41 5.90 -6.95 -9.61
CA PRO A 41 6.03 -8.41 -9.61
C PRO A 41 5.08 -9.06 -8.62
N ASP A 42 4.70 -10.32 -8.87
CA ASP A 42 3.78 -11.06 -8.00
C ASP A 42 4.39 -11.37 -6.62
N SER A 43 5.71 -11.26 -6.44
CA SER A 43 6.39 -11.45 -5.15
C SER A 43 6.07 -10.36 -4.12
N GLU A 44 5.67 -9.17 -4.58
CA GLU A 44 5.24 -8.06 -3.73
C GLU A 44 3.74 -8.13 -3.42
N LEU A 45 3.01 -9.07 -4.02
CA LEU A 45 1.57 -9.27 -3.79
C LEU A 45 1.36 -10.43 -2.81
N VAL A 46 0.48 -10.23 -1.83
CA VAL A 46 -0.03 -11.33 -1.00
C VAL A 46 -0.81 -12.31 -1.88
N ASP A 47 -1.68 -11.75 -2.73
CA ASP A 47 -2.52 -12.47 -3.68
C ASP A 47 -2.35 -11.90 -5.09
N THR A 48 -2.14 -12.77 -6.08
CA THR A 48 -2.05 -12.35 -7.49
C THR A 48 -3.36 -11.74 -8.01
N ALA A 49 -4.48 -12.11 -7.40
CA ALA A 49 -5.81 -11.62 -7.70
C ALA A 49 -6.12 -10.34 -6.90
N PRO A 50 -6.81 -9.35 -7.49
CA PRO A 50 -7.24 -8.17 -6.78
C PRO A 50 -8.29 -8.50 -5.71
N VAL A 51 -8.27 -7.74 -4.61
CA VAL A 51 -9.26 -7.81 -3.53
C VAL A 51 -10.62 -7.33 -4.01
N SER A 52 -10.63 -6.25 -4.81
CA SER A 52 -11.82 -5.67 -5.42
C SER A 52 -11.44 -4.97 -6.71
N THR A 53 -12.37 -4.95 -7.66
CA THR A 53 -12.18 -4.35 -8.99
C THR A 53 -13.48 -3.70 -9.44
N VAL A 54 -13.44 -2.40 -9.70
CA VAL A 54 -14.45 -1.62 -10.40
C VAL A 54 -13.91 -1.30 -11.80
N PRO A 55 -14.39 -1.97 -12.85
CA PRO A 55 -13.84 -1.87 -14.20
C PRO A 55 -13.65 -0.42 -14.68
N GLY A 56 -12.41 -0.04 -14.98
CA GLY A 56 -12.07 1.26 -15.55
C GLY A 56 -11.92 2.40 -14.53
N GLU A 57 -12.23 2.17 -13.26
CA GLU A 57 -12.23 3.21 -12.23
C GLU A 57 -11.32 2.87 -11.05
N GLU A 58 -11.40 1.65 -10.52
CA GLU A 58 -10.71 1.30 -9.27
C GLU A 58 -10.28 -0.17 -9.23
N VAL A 59 -9.07 -0.44 -8.75
CA VAL A 59 -8.64 -1.81 -8.42
C VAL A 59 -7.83 -1.82 -7.12
N ARG A 60 -8.04 -2.82 -6.29
CA ARG A 60 -7.39 -2.99 -4.98
C ARG A 60 -6.53 -4.23 -4.95
N TYR A 61 -5.31 -4.10 -4.44
CA TYR A 61 -4.37 -5.19 -4.24
C TYR A 61 -3.87 -5.22 -2.80
N ARG A 62 -3.60 -6.43 -2.31
CA ARG A 62 -2.84 -6.62 -1.07
C ARG A 62 -1.37 -6.79 -1.42
N LEU A 63 -0.55 -5.91 -0.88
CA LEU A 63 0.89 -5.98 -1.01
C LEU A 63 1.51 -6.44 0.30
N GLN A 64 2.67 -7.07 0.19
CA GLN A 64 3.48 -7.48 1.33
C GLN A 64 4.91 -6.97 1.12
N ASP A 65 5.46 -6.34 2.16
CA ASP A 65 6.85 -5.94 2.13
C ASP A 65 7.78 -7.17 2.07
N ASP A 66 8.86 -7.03 1.31
CA ASP A 66 9.87 -8.06 1.13
C ASP A 66 10.82 -8.16 2.34
N GLU A 67 10.95 -7.10 3.13
CA GLU A 67 11.74 -7.09 4.36
C GLU A 67 10.92 -7.56 5.58
N PRO A 68 11.49 -8.40 6.47
CA PRO A 68 10.92 -8.65 7.78
C PRO A 68 10.66 -7.31 8.50
N PRO A 69 9.47 -7.09 9.07
CA PRO A 69 8.52 -8.11 9.49
C PRO A 69 7.49 -8.55 8.43
N HIS A 70 7.67 -8.21 7.15
CA HIS A 70 6.75 -8.49 6.04
C HIS A 70 5.38 -7.89 6.30
N LEU A 71 5.31 -6.56 6.35
CA LEU A 71 4.07 -5.86 6.63
C LEU A 71 3.11 -5.98 5.45
N GLU A 72 1.83 -6.15 5.76
CA GLU A 72 0.77 -6.16 4.76
C GLU A 72 0.12 -4.78 4.59
N SER A 73 -0.04 -4.36 3.33
CA SER A 73 -0.71 -3.12 2.96
C SER A 73 -1.83 -3.36 1.95
N LEU A 74 -2.81 -2.48 1.95
CA LEU A 74 -3.87 -2.43 0.96
C LEU A 74 -3.62 -1.24 0.04
N VAL A 75 -3.34 -1.52 -1.23
CA VAL A 75 -3.11 -0.50 -2.24
C VAL A 75 -4.30 -0.40 -3.16
N THR A 76 -4.90 0.79 -3.21
CA THR A 76 -6.03 1.13 -4.06
C THR A 76 -5.56 2.03 -5.20
N PHE A 77 -5.73 1.58 -6.44
CA PHE A 77 -5.47 2.34 -7.66
C PHE A 77 -6.78 2.91 -8.18
N HIS A 78 -6.92 4.24 -8.21
CA HIS A 78 -8.02 4.96 -8.82
C HIS A 78 -7.58 5.60 -10.14
N LEU A 79 -8.42 5.45 -11.15
CA LEU A 79 -8.20 5.98 -12.49
C LEU A 79 -9.31 6.98 -12.80
N SER A 80 -8.92 8.13 -13.32
CA SER A 80 -9.87 9.11 -13.84
C SER A 80 -9.31 9.72 -15.12
N PRO A 81 -10.15 9.98 -16.14
CA PRO A 81 -9.71 10.70 -17.33
C PRO A 81 -9.27 12.13 -16.95
N ASN A 82 -8.17 12.60 -17.53
CA ASN A 82 -7.69 13.96 -17.31
C ASN A 82 -8.05 14.89 -18.48
N GLU A 83 -7.91 16.20 -18.28
CA GLU A 83 -8.27 17.22 -19.29
C GLU A 83 -7.42 17.16 -20.56
N ARG A 84 -6.27 16.48 -20.51
CA ARG A 84 -5.33 16.33 -21.64
C ARG A 84 -5.61 15.10 -22.49
N GLY A 85 -6.67 14.34 -22.19
CA GLY A 85 -6.97 13.06 -22.86
C GLY A 85 -6.13 11.88 -22.35
N GLY A 86 -5.38 12.10 -21.28
CA GLY A 86 -4.65 11.08 -20.52
C GLY A 86 -5.44 10.59 -19.29
N THR A 87 -4.72 10.07 -18.31
CA THR A 87 -5.30 9.51 -17.08
C THR A 87 -4.62 10.11 -15.86
N THR A 88 -5.41 10.56 -14.89
CA THR A 88 -4.93 10.80 -13.53
C THR A 88 -5.03 9.49 -12.76
N LEU A 89 -3.88 8.96 -12.37
CA LEU A 89 -3.74 7.77 -11.54
C LEU A 89 -3.48 8.19 -10.10
N ARG A 90 -4.42 7.88 -9.22
CA ARG A 90 -4.26 8.08 -7.78
C ARG A 90 -4.07 6.74 -7.10
N ILE A 91 -3.00 6.63 -6.31
CA ILE A 91 -2.62 5.42 -5.58
C ILE A 91 -2.75 5.75 -4.09
N VAL A 92 -3.61 5.02 -3.39
CA VAL A 92 -3.78 5.12 -1.95
C VAL A 92 -3.19 3.86 -1.33
N HIS A 93 -2.20 4.02 -0.48
CA HIS A 93 -1.50 2.93 0.20
C HIS A 93 -1.85 2.98 1.68
N ASP A 94 -2.66 2.02 2.12
CA ASP A 94 -3.13 1.94 3.51
C ASP A 94 -2.39 0.80 4.22
N LEU A 95 -1.71 1.10 5.33
CA LEU A 95 -1.02 0.08 6.11
C LEU A 95 -2.01 -0.69 6.98
N THR A 96 -2.39 -1.90 6.55
CA THR A 96 -3.45 -2.70 7.16
C THR A 96 -2.96 -3.76 8.16
N ASP A 97 -1.64 -3.86 8.39
CA ASP A 97 -1.07 -4.91 9.23
C ASP A 97 -1.63 -4.89 10.67
N ALA A 98 -2.21 -6.02 11.08
CA ALA A 98 -2.84 -6.17 12.39
C ALA A 98 -1.84 -5.98 13.55
N ARG A 99 -0.55 -6.31 13.35
CA ARG A 99 0.49 -6.19 14.38
C ARG A 99 0.77 -4.74 14.76
N LEU A 100 0.59 -3.81 13.81
CA LEU A 100 0.72 -2.36 14.04
C LEU A 100 -0.55 -1.75 14.64
N THR A 101 -1.66 -2.49 14.59
CA THR A 101 -2.96 -2.07 15.10
C THR A 101 -3.20 -2.57 16.53
N GLN A 102 -2.39 -3.53 16.98
CA GLN A 102 -2.46 -4.09 18.33
C GLN A 102 -1.62 -3.25 19.30
N PRO A 103 -2.21 -2.67 20.36
CA PRO A 103 -1.43 -1.95 21.37
C PRO A 103 -0.41 -2.92 21.97
N GLN A 104 0.87 -2.54 21.87
CA GLN A 104 2.00 -3.28 22.41
C GLN A 104 1.72 -3.62 23.88
N ALA A 105 1.51 -4.90 24.18
CA ALA A 105 1.40 -5.34 25.57
C ALA A 105 2.75 -5.08 26.25
N THR A 106 2.76 -4.17 27.24
CA THR A 106 3.91 -3.84 28.10
C THR A 106 4.17 -4.96 29.12
N ASN A 107 4.24 -6.21 28.67
CA ASN A 107 4.70 -7.31 29.51
C ASN A 107 5.94 -7.94 28.89
N ASP A 108 6.92 -7.10 28.57
CA ASP A 108 8.31 -7.53 28.57
C ASP A 108 8.69 -7.87 30.02
N ASN A 109 8.43 -9.12 30.42
CA ASN A 109 8.90 -9.65 31.68
C ASN A 109 10.39 -10.00 31.49
N GLY A 110 11.21 -8.95 31.40
CA GLY A 110 12.66 -9.03 31.35
C GLY A 110 13.14 -9.95 32.46
N LEU A 111 13.65 -11.11 32.04
CA LEU A 111 14.09 -12.21 32.89
C LEU A 111 15.23 -11.71 33.78
N THR A 112 14.89 -11.21 34.97
CA THR A 112 15.87 -10.74 35.95
C THR A 112 16.53 -11.96 36.57
N LEU A 113 17.61 -12.44 35.93
CA LEU A 113 18.48 -13.47 36.49
C LEU A 113 19.21 -12.91 37.71
N MET A 114 18.70 -13.24 38.90
CA MET A 114 19.41 -13.08 40.17
C MET A 114 20.68 -13.97 40.15
N ARG A 115 21.86 -13.36 40.11
CA ARG A 115 23.12 -14.05 40.44
C ARG A 115 23.46 -13.75 41.90
N ALA A 116 23.26 -14.73 42.76
CA ALA A 116 23.81 -14.72 44.11
C ALA A 116 25.33 -14.92 44.04
N ALA A 117 26.07 -14.12 44.78
CA ALA A 117 27.49 -14.31 45.07
C ALA A 117 27.64 -14.72 46.55
#